data_AF-A0A937XCA8-F1
#
_entry.id   AF-A0A937XCA8-F1
#
_cell.length_a   1.000
_cell.length_b   1.000
_cell.length_c   1.000
_cell.angle_alpha   90.00
_cell.angle_beta   90.00
_cell.angle_gamma   90.00
#
_symmetry.space_group_name_H-M   'P 1'
#
loop_
_entity.id
_entity.type
_entity.pdbx_description
1 polymer ?
#
loop_
_entity_poly.entity_id
_entity_poly.type
_entity_poly.pdbx_seq_one_letter_code
_entity_poly.pdbx_strand_id
1 'polypeptide(L)'
;MDDKTLYARLLGLTPPWGIERVELKLAEGEVHLFVALPTKELWVCPECLERAPKIVFDKFHVAKHLNDAVDKVRRSEHRVLRTNGKEWLKGTKHDWLRNPARFSLAEWRHFLRLARRSDLKTARAWSPKEEFMRFWDYRYRGAADRHFRSWYNWAMRSRLEPIKHVARIINRYYENIATYFRHPITNAAAEGINATIQRVKAMA
;
A
#
# COMPACT_ATOMS: atom_id res chain seq x y z
N MET A 1 -18.94 -11.25 -32.37
CA MET A 1 -18.85 -10.33 -31.22
C MET A 1 -17.38 -10.21 -30.91
N ASP A 2 -16.80 -9.01 -30.92
CA ASP A 2 -15.36 -8.85 -30.65
C ASP A 2 -15.06 -9.17 -29.17
N ASP A 3 -13.93 -9.83 -28.92
CA ASP A 3 -13.48 -10.26 -27.59
C ASP A 3 -13.45 -9.09 -26.59
N LYS A 4 -13.04 -7.88 -27.04
CA LYS A 4 -13.02 -6.69 -26.19
C LYS A 4 -14.43 -6.29 -25.75
N THR A 5 -15.40 -6.35 -26.67
CA THR A 5 -16.81 -6.05 -26.38
C THR A 5 -17.43 -7.08 -25.41
N LEU A 6 -17.08 -8.36 -25.55
CA LEU A 6 -17.52 -9.42 -24.64
C LEU A 6 -16.99 -9.18 -23.22
N TYR A 7 -15.68 -9.02 -23.08
CA TYR A 7 -15.05 -8.81 -21.77
C TYR A 7 -15.45 -7.47 -21.14
N ALA A 8 -15.66 -6.41 -21.94
CA ALA A 8 -16.16 -5.14 -21.42
C ALA A 8 -17.56 -5.29 -20.79
N ARG A 9 -18.45 -6.06 -21.42
CA ARG A 9 -19.78 -6.37 -20.86
C ARG A 9 -19.70 -7.24 -19.61
N LEU A 10 -18.86 -8.28 -19.61
CA LEU A 10 -18.67 -9.15 -18.45
C LEU A 10 -18.15 -8.38 -17.22
N LEU A 11 -17.25 -7.43 -17.44
CA LEU A 11 -16.72 -6.56 -16.40
C LEU A 11 -17.64 -5.38 -16.05
N GLY A 12 -18.75 -5.20 -16.75
CA GLY A 12 -19.66 -4.08 -16.55
C GLY A 12 -19.05 -2.72 -16.86
N LEU A 13 -18.08 -2.65 -17.78
CA LEU A 13 -17.44 -1.40 -18.16
C LEU A 13 -18.42 -0.49 -18.92
N THR A 14 -18.52 0.75 -18.47
CA THR A 14 -19.30 1.80 -19.11
C THR A 14 -18.38 2.88 -19.68
N PRO A 15 -18.79 3.58 -20.76
CA PRO A 15 -18.04 4.73 -21.27
C PRO A 15 -17.68 5.71 -20.13
N PRO A 16 -16.46 6.26 -20.11
CA PRO A 16 -15.44 6.20 -21.16
C PRO A 16 -14.51 4.96 -21.12
N TRP A 17 -14.68 4.04 -20.16
CA TRP A 17 -13.78 2.90 -19.95
C TRP A 17 -14.00 1.81 -20.99
N GLY A 18 -12.91 1.29 -21.55
CA GLY A 18 -12.94 0.21 -22.52
C GLY A 18 -11.73 -0.72 -22.38
N ILE A 19 -11.76 -1.84 -23.09
CA ILE A 19 -10.63 -2.77 -23.12
C ILE A 19 -9.69 -2.35 -24.26
N GLU A 20 -8.49 -1.94 -23.90
CA GLU A 20 -7.43 -1.61 -24.83
C GLU A 20 -6.88 -2.87 -25.50
N ARG A 21 -6.58 -3.88 -24.68
CA ARG A 21 -5.93 -5.11 -25.13
C ARG A 21 -6.34 -6.32 -24.27
N VAL A 22 -6.40 -7.47 -24.91
CA VAL A 22 -6.62 -8.78 -24.28
C VAL A 22 -5.40 -9.64 -24.59
N GLU A 23 -4.79 -10.22 -23.57
CA GLU A 23 -3.73 -11.21 -23.69
C GLU A 23 -4.20 -12.54 -23.13
N LEU A 24 -4.22 -13.58 -23.97
CA LEU A 24 -4.59 -14.94 -23.58
C LEU A 24 -3.32 -15.74 -23.30
N LYS A 25 -3.10 -16.10 -22.05
CA LYS A 25 -2.02 -16.98 -21.62
C LYS A 25 -2.55 -18.40 -21.40
N LEU A 26 -2.84 -19.08 -22.51
CA LEU A 26 -3.47 -20.40 -22.51
C LEU A 26 -2.65 -21.46 -21.74
N ALA A 27 -1.32 -21.42 -21.84
CA ALA A 27 -0.44 -22.33 -21.11
C ALA A 27 -0.49 -22.13 -19.58
N GLU A 28 -0.84 -20.93 -19.12
CA GLU A 28 -0.95 -20.58 -17.69
C GLU A 28 -2.43 -20.60 -17.22
N GLY A 29 -3.39 -20.83 -18.13
CA GLY A 29 -4.82 -20.74 -17.82
C GLY A 29 -5.28 -19.31 -17.46
N GLU A 30 -4.57 -18.28 -17.93
CA GLU A 30 -4.86 -16.88 -17.55
C GLU A 30 -5.31 -16.03 -18.73
N VAL A 31 -6.18 -15.05 -18.43
CA VAL A 31 -6.57 -13.97 -19.35
C VAL A 31 -6.21 -12.64 -18.69
N HIS A 32 -5.35 -11.87 -19.36
CA HIS A 32 -4.88 -10.56 -18.89
C HIS A 32 -5.61 -9.49 -19.70
N LEU A 33 -6.44 -8.70 -19.03
CA LEU A 33 -7.24 -7.64 -19.64
C LEU A 33 -6.64 -6.27 -19.29
N PHE A 34 -6.29 -5.50 -20.32
CA PHE A 34 -5.81 -4.13 -20.17
C PHE A 34 -6.97 -3.19 -20.40
N VAL A 35 -7.52 -2.65 -19.31
CA VAL A 35 -8.59 -1.66 -19.34
C VAL A 35 -7.98 -0.27 -19.40
N ALA A 36 -8.40 0.53 -20.39
CA ALA A 36 -7.91 1.88 -20.56
C ALA A 36 -9.05 2.84 -20.90
N LEU A 37 -8.73 4.12 -20.79
CA LEU A 37 -9.53 5.24 -21.24
C LEU A 37 -8.98 5.74 -22.58
N PRO A 38 -9.81 6.03 -23.59
CA PRO A 38 -9.36 6.62 -24.85
C PRO A 38 -8.58 7.92 -24.60
N THR A 39 -7.36 8.01 -25.10
CA THR A 39 -6.34 9.01 -24.76
C THR A 39 -6.65 10.46 -25.16
N LYS A 40 -7.83 10.76 -25.71
CA LYS A 40 -8.17 12.08 -26.29
C LYS A 40 -9.17 12.93 -25.50
N GLU A 41 -9.76 12.42 -24.42
CA GLU A 41 -10.71 13.20 -23.63
C GLU A 41 -10.07 13.84 -22.39
N LEU A 42 -10.39 15.13 -22.18
CA LEU A 42 -9.99 15.89 -21.02
C LEU A 42 -10.76 15.36 -19.80
N TRP A 43 -10.01 14.74 -18.91
CA TRP A 43 -10.50 14.12 -17.69
C TRP A 43 -11.11 15.18 -16.78
N VAL A 44 -12.34 14.97 -16.31
CA VAL A 44 -12.91 15.75 -15.21
C VAL A 44 -13.42 14.79 -14.14
N CYS A 45 -13.23 15.14 -12.87
CA CYS A 45 -13.83 14.36 -11.79
C CYS A 45 -15.37 14.37 -11.93
N PRO A 46 -16.08 13.23 -11.92
CA PRO A 46 -17.54 13.22 -12.06
C PRO A 46 -18.27 13.87 -10.88
N GLU A 47 -17.61 14.02 -9.72
CA GLU A 47 -18.18 14.67 -8.54
C GLU A 47 -17.99 16.20 -8.55
N CYS A 48 -16.83 16.69 -8.98
CA CYS A 48 -16.49 18.12 -8.88
C CYS A 48 -16.17 18.83 -10.20
N LEU A 49 -16.21 18.12 -11.33
CA LEU A 49 -16.03 18.63 -12.69
C LEU A 49 -14.70 19.36 -12.97
N GLU A 50 -13.74 19.31 -12.04
CA GLU A 50 -12.40 19.86 -12.24
C GLU A 50 -11.56 18.94 -13.16
N ARG A 51 -10.80 19.53 -14.09
CA ARG A 51 -9.82 18.82 -14.93
C ARG A 51 -8.91 17.96 -14.06
N ALA A 52 -8.62 16.72 -14.47
CA ALA A 52 -7.81 15.80 -13.67
C ALA A 52 -6.30 15.99 -13.93
N PRO A 53 -5.57 16.49 -12.92
CA PRO A 53 -4.23 16.03 -12.62
C PRO A 53 -4.23 15.02 -11.44
N LYS A 54 -5.41 14.55 -10.99
CA LYS A 54 -5.57 14.03 -9.64
C LYS A 54 -5.71 12.52 -9.60
N ILE A 55 -4.59 11.83 -9.80
CA ILE A 55 -4.46 10.43 -9.41
C ILE A 55 -4.42 10.39 -7.88
N VAL A 56 -5.40 9.77 -7.23
CA VAL A 56 -5.36 9.48 -5.80
C VAL A 56 -4.47 8.27 -5.60
N PHE A 57 -3.38 8.45 -4.86
CA PHE A 57 -2.50 7.32 -4.53
C PHE A 57 -3.07 6.57 -3.33
N ASP A 58 -3.43 5.31 -3.55
CA ASP A 58 -4.12 4.49 -2.56
C ASP A 58 -3.23 4.14 -1.35
N LYS A 59 -3.89 4.02 -0.19
CA LYS A 59 -3.30 3.66 1.12
C LYS A 59 -2.50 2.35 1.07
N PHE A 60 -2.97 1.36 0.32
CA PHE A 60 -2.34 0.05 0.21
C PHE A 60 -0.91 0.13 -0.29
N HIS A 61 -0.65 0.91 -1.34
CA HIS A 61 0.69 1.03 -1.91
C HIS A 61 1.67 1.68 -0.95
N VAL A 62 1.22 2.70 -0.22
CA VAL A 62 2.06 3.34 0.80
C VAL A 62 2.33 2.38 1.97
N ALA A 63 1.30 1.67 2.45
CA ALA A 63 1.45 0.65 3.48
C ALA A 63 2.41 -0.47 3.04
N LYS A 64 2.34 -0.90 1.78
CA LYS A 64 3.24 -1.88 1.18
C LYS A 64 4.68 -1.40 1.20
N HIS A 65 4.95 -0.17 0.73
CA HIS A 65 6.30 0.39 0.74
C HIS A 65 6.88 0.48 2.16
N LEU A 66 6.09 0.92 3.14
CA LEU A 66 6.52 0.99 4.54
C LEU A 66 6.78 -0.41 5.13
N ASN A 67 5.91 -1.39 4.85
CA ASN A 67 6.12 -2.78 5.24
C ASN A 67 7.41 -3.36 4.64
N ASP A 68 7.66 -3.12 3.35
CA ASP A 68 8.88 -3.58 2.68
C ASP A 68 10.13 -2.95 3.29
N ALA A 69 10.07 -1.68 3.69
CA ALA A 69 11.17 -1.02 4.39
C ALA A 69 11.44 -1.62 5.77
N VAL A 70 10.40 -1.90 6.56
CA VAL A 70 10.52 -2.57 7.86
C VAL A 70 11.11 -3.97 7.68
N ASP A 71 10.63 -4.76 6.73
CA ASP A 71 11.15 -6.10 6.48
C ASP A 71 12.59 -6.10 5.95
N LYS A 72 12.99 -5.10 5.15
CA LYS A 72 14.40 -4.90 4.77
C LYS A 72 15.29 -4.65 5.98
N VAL A 73 14.88 -3.76 6.90
CA VAL A 73 15.61 -3.54 8.16
C VAL A 73 15.69 -4.84 8.96
N ARG A 74 14.56 -5.53 9.16
CA ARG A 74 14.48 -6.80 9.88
C ARG A 74 15.41 -7.86 9.30
N ARG A 75 15.41 -8.05 7.98
CA ARG A 75 16.29 -9.03 7.30
C ARG A 75 17.76 -8.71 7.51
N SER A 76 18.14 -7.43 7.38
CA SER A 76 19.52 -6.99 7.59
C SER A 76 19.97 -7.19 9.04
N GLU A 77 19.13 -6.82 10.01
CA GLU A 77 19.41 -6.96 11.43
C GLU A 77 19.43 -8.42 11.87
N HIS A 78 18.50 -9.24 11.38
CA HIS A 78 18.44 -10.66 11.67
C HIS A 78 19.73 -11.38 11.23
N ARG A 79 20.28 -11.03 10.05
CA ARG A 79 21.54 -11.59 9.57
C ARG A 79 22.70 -11.28 10.53
N VAL A 80 22.82 -10.03 10.98
CA VAL A 80 23.87 -9.60 11.93
C VAL A 80 23.70 -10.27 13.29
N LEU A 81 22.46 -10.33 13.81
CA LEU A 81 22.18 -11.00 15.08
C LEU A 81 22.51 -12.49 15.03
N ARG A 82 22.22 -13.17 13.92
CA ARG A 82 22.56 -14.58 13.72
C ARG A 82 24.07 -14.83 13.73
N THR A 83 24.87 -13.96 13.10
CA THR A 83 26.34 -14.05 13.18
C THR A 83 26.84 -13.95 14.62
N ASN A 84 26.13 -13.20 15.47
CA ASN A 84 26.43 -13.06 16.90
C ASN A 84 25.73 -14.12 17.78
N GLY A 85 25.22 -15.21 17.21
CA GLY A 85 24.53 -16.29 17.94
C GLY A 85 23.15 -15.92 18.50
N LYS A 86 22.58 -14.77 18.12
CA LYS A 86 21.28 -14.28 18.62
C LYS A 86 20.17 -14.56 17.60
N GLU A 87 19.17 -15.34 17.99
CA GLU A 87 18.02 -15.67 17.13
C GLU A 87 16.76 -14.81 17.39
N TRP A 88 16.90 -13.62 17.99
CA TRP A 88 15.76 -12.82 18.47
C TRP A 88 14.72 -12.42 17.42
N LEU A 89 15.11 -12.31 16.14
CA LEU A 89 14.21 -11.97 15.03
C LEU A 89 13.74 -13.18 14.22
N LYS A 90 14.02 -14.41 14.69
CA LYS A 90 13.57 -15.65 14.05
C LYS A 90 12.07 -15.80 14.24
N GLY A 91 11.34 -16.05 13.15
CA GLY A 91 9.89 -16.20 13.18
C GLY A 91 9.09 -14.90 13.36
N THR A 92 9.72 -13.76 13.64
CA THR A 92 8.98 -12.55 14.05
C THR A 92 8.47 -11.68 12.89
N LYS A 93 8.58 -12.14 11.64
CA LYS A 93 8.22 -11.33 10.45
C LYS A 93 6.80 -10.76 10.56
N HIS A 94 5.83 -11.61 10.91
CA HIS A 94 4.42 -11.22 10.94
C HIS A 94 4.06 -10.33 12.13
N ASP A 95 4.85 -10.36 13.21
CA ASP A 95 4.70 -9.46 14.36
C ASP A 95 4.92 -8.00 13.96
N TRP A 96 5.82 -7.73 12.99
CA TRP A 96 6.13 -6.38 12.53
C TRP A 96 5.24 -5.88 11.38
N LEU A 97 4.77 -6.79 10.53
CA LEU A 97 4.11 -6.40 9.27
C LEU A 97 2.58 -6.33 9.39
N ARG A 98 1.99 -7.13 10.28
CA ARG A 98 0.52 -7.15 10.46
C ARG A 98 0.03 -5.86 11.11
N ASN A 99 -1.22 -5.48 10.80
CA ASN A 99 -1.89 -4.36 11.44
C ASN A 99 -2.07 -4.63 12.95
N PRO A 100 -1.53 -3.78 13.84
CA PRO A 100 -1.62 -3.96 15.28
C PRO A 100 -3.04 -3.90 15.84
N ALA A 101 -3.98 -3.26 15.13
CA ALA A 101 -5.40 -3.26 15.50
C ALA A 101 -6.04 -4.66 15.45
N ARG A 102 -5.40 -5.64 14.80
CA ARG A 102 -5.86 -7.04 14.73
C ARG A 102 -5.22 -7.94 15.80
N PHE A 103 -4.44 -7.39 16.72
CA PHE A 103 -3.76 -8.18 17.75
C PHE A 103 -4.72 -8.43 18.92
N SER A 104 -4.78 -9.67 19.37
CA SER A 104 -5.29 -10.02 20.69
C SER A 104 -4.41 -9.44 21.80
N LEU A 105 -4.94 -9.39 23.02
CA LEU A 105 -4.19 -8.92 24.18
C LEU A 105 -2.90 -9.73 24.42
N ALA A 106 -2.94 -11.05 24.17
CA ALA A 106 -1.78 -11.92 24.31
C ALA A 106 -0.69 -11.61 23.27
N GLU A 107 -1.08 -11.40 22.02
CA GLU A 107 -0.17 -11.00 20.94
C GLU A 107 0.43 -9.63 21.21
N TRP A 108 -0.35 -8.67 21.73
CA TRP A 108 0.17 -7.37 22.16
C TRP A 108 1.23 -7.49 23.25
N ARG A 109 1.00 -8.31 24.28
CA ARG A 109 1.99 -8.56 25.34
C ARG A 109 3.27 -9.17 24.78
N HIS A 110 3.15 -10.13 23.86
CA HIS A 110 4.29 -10.73 23.19
C HIS A 110 5.07 -9.68 22.38
N PHE A 111 4.38 -8.93 21.52
CA PHE A 111 4.97 -7.90 20.68
C PHE A 111 5.68 -6.82 21.49
N LEU A 112 5.08 -6.34 22.58
CA LEU A 112 5.70 -5.33 23.43
C LEU A 112 6.98 -5.85 24.10
N ARG A 113 7.05 -7.14 24.48
CA ARG A 113 8.29 -7.74 25.01
C ARG A 113 9.39 -7.79 23.94
N LEU A 114 9.02 -8.08 22.69
CA LEU A 114 9.94 -8.07 21.56
C LEU A 114 10.41 -6.65 21.23
N ALA A 115 9.48 -5.71 21.09
CA ALA A 115 9.73 -4.32 20.69
C ALA A 115 10.41 -3.47 21.78
N ARG A 116 10.27 -3.82 23.06
CA ARG A 116 10.97 -3.15 24.18
C ARG A 116 12.47 -3.38 24.19
N ARG A 117 12.99 -4.28 23.36
CA ARG A 117 14.44 -4.42 23.15
C ARG A 117 14.92 -3.17 22.42
N SER A 118 15.40 -2.21 23.19
CA SER A 118 15.73 -0.84 22.77
C SER A 118 16.83 -0.77 21.71
N ASP A 119 17.59 -1.84 21.53
CA ASP A 119 18.65 -1.99 20.53
C ASP A 119 18.15 -2.42 19.15
N LEU A 120 16.91 -2.93 19.03
CA LEU A 120 16.40 -3.40 17.75
C LEU A 120 16.10 -2.23 16.80
N LYS A 121 16.89 -2.15 15.73
CA LYS A 121 16.64 -1.30 14.56
C LYS A 121 15.29 -1.63 13.93
N THR A 122 14.86 -2.89 13.97
CA THR A 122 13.54 -3.33 13.49
C THR A 122 12.41 -2.67 14.26
N ALA A 123 12.49 -2.61 15.59
CA ALA A 123 11.50 -1.93 16.42
C ALA A 123 11.45 -0.43 16.10
N ARG A 124 12.63 0.19 15.95
CA ARG A 124 12.76 1.60 15.53
C ARG A 124 12.23 1.87 14.11
N ALA A 125 12.29 0.88 13.21
CA ALA A 125 11.75 0.97 11.85
C ALA A 125 10.22 0.82 11.82
N TRP A 126 9.67 0.03 12.73
CA TRP A 126 8.24 -0.21 12.84
C TRP A 126 7.47 1.04 13.27
N SER A 127 8.02 1.83 14.19
CA SER A 127 7.36 3.06 14.67
C SER A 127 6.99 4.05 13.55
N PRO A 128 7.89 4.45 12.63
CA PRO A 128 7.53 5.36 11.54
C PRO A 128 6.57 4.74 10.53
N LYS A 129 6.54 3.42 10.36
CA LYS A 129 5.48 2.77 9.58
C LYS A 129 4.12 3.05 10.22
N GLU A 130 3.94 2.67 11.49
CA GLU A 130 2.63 2.79 12.16
C GLU A 130 2.19 4.25 12.33
N GLU A 131 3.13 5.15 12.65
CA GLU A 131 2.81 6.57 12.80
C GLU A 131 2.29 7.16 11.48
N PHE A 132 2.90 6.80 10.34
CA PHE A 132 2.41 7.29 9.04
C PHE A 132 1.02 6.76 8.70
N MET A 133 0.67 5.54 9.14
CA MET A 133 -0.65 4.98 8.86
C MET A 133 -1.80 5.80 9.46
N ARG A 134 -1.51 6.61 10.49
CA ARG A 134 -2.45 7.57 11.09
C ARG A 134 -2.79 8.73 10.17
N PHE A 135 -2.05 8.93 9.07
CA PHE A 135 -2.35 9.93 8.05
C PHE A 135 -3.81 9.85 7.58
N TRP A 136 -4.35 8.64 7.40
CA TRP A 136 -5.72 8.42 6.95
C TRP A 136 -6.78 8.58 8.05
N ASP A 137 -6.38 8.76 9.31
CA ASP A 137 -7.31 8.99 10.43
C ASP A 137 -7.66 10.48 10.59
N TYR A 138 -6.94 11.38 9.91
CA TYR A 138 -7.22 12.81 9.94
C TYR A 138 -8.49 13.13 9.15
N ARG A 139 -9.28 14.09 9.66
CA ARG A 139 -10.54 14.52 9.02
C ARG A 139 -10.34 15.55 7.90
N TYR A 140 -9.23 16.25 7.88
CA TYR A 140 -8.98 17.32 6.91
C TYR A 140 -7.48 17.48 6.61
N ARG A 141 -7.18 17.95 5.39
CA ARG A 141 -5.82 18.05 4.85
C ARG A 141 -4.83 18.83 5.72
N GLY A 142 -5.24 19.97 6.26
CA GLY A 142 -4.33 20.82 7.04
C GLY A 142 -3.72 20.13 8.28
N ALA A 143 -4.45 19.23 8.93
CA ALA A 143 -3.91 18.44 10.04
C ALA A 143 -2.94 17.36 9.53
N ALA A 144 -3.28 16.71 8.42
CA ALA A 144 -2.45 15.71 7.78
C ALA A 144 -1.13 16.29 7.24
N ASP A 145 -1.14 17.51 6.70
CA ASP A 145 0.05 18.23 6.24
C ASP A 145 1.05 18.46 7.38
N ARG A 146 0.56 18.87 8.57
CA ARG A 146 1.41 19.05 9.76
C ARG A 146 1.98 17.71 10.23
N HIS A 147 1.14 16.68 10.26
CA HIS A 147 1.58 15.33 10.60
C HIS A 147 2.65 14.83 9.64
N PHE A 148 2.43 14.95 8.32
CA PHE A 148 3.38 14.53 7.31
C PHE A 148 4.74 15.23 7.44
N ARG A 149 4.76 16.56 7.63
CA ARG A 149 6.01 17.30 7.82
C ARG A 149 6.78 16.81 9.04
N SER A 150 6.10 16.60 10.16
CA SER A 150 6.71 16.05 11.37
C SER A 150 7.26 14.64 11.14
N TRP A 151 6.43 13.77 10.56
CA TRP A 151 6.77 12.40 10.24
C TRP A 151 7.96 12.29 9.30
N TYR A 152 7.97 13.06 8.20
CA TYR A 152 9.04 13.05 7.21
C TYR A 152 10.38 13.44 7.85
N ASN A 153 10.39 14.51 8.66
CA ASN A 153 11.58 14.94 9.37
C ASN A 153 12.08 13.89 10.38
N TRP A 154 11.19 13.16 11.03
CA TRP A 154 11.57 12.05 11.92
C TRP A 154 12.10 10.84 11.15
N ALA A 155 11.41 10.42 10.09
CA ALA A 155 11.80 9.31 9.23
C ALA A 155 13.18 9.55 8.60
N MET A 156 13.46 10.78 8.16
CA MET A 156 14.77 11.17 7.62
C MET A 156 15.90 11.11 8.64
N ARG A 157 15.59 11.36 9.92
CA ARG A 157 16.54 11.29 11.06
C ARG A 157 16.65 9.90 11.70
N SER A 158 15.91 8.90 11.20
CA SER A 158 15.90 7.54 11.74
C SER A 158 17.24 6.80 11.66
N ARG A 159 18.17 7.25 10.79
CA ARG A 159 19.41 6.53 10.43
C ARG A 159 19.14 5.13 9.85
N LEU A 160 17.97 4.90 9.28
CA LEU A 160 17.57 3.65 8.62
C LEU A 160 17.33 3.93 7.13
N GLU A 161 18.27 3.55 6.26
CA GLU A 161 18.16 3.88 4.84
C GLU A 161 16.91 3.34 4.15
N PRO A 162 16.39 2.12 4.45
CA PRO A 162 15.13 1.67 3.90
C PRO A 162 13.94 2.59 4.24
N ILE A 163 13.89 3.15 5.45
CA ILE A 163 12.85 4.09 5.88
C ILE A 163 13.03 5.44 5.19
N LYS A 164 14.26 5.96 5.14
CA LYS A 164 14.58 7.21 4.44
C LYS A 164 14.19 7.15 2.96
N HIS A 165 14.46 6.02 2.31
CA HIS A 165 14.10 5.80 0.91
C HIS A 165 12.59 5.92 0.69
N VAL A 166 11.78 5.23 1.51
CA VAL A 166 10.30 5.33 1.41
C VAL A 166 9.80 6.72 1.76
N ALA A 167 10.38 7.39 2.76
CA ALA A 167 10.03 8.77 3.08
C ALA A 167 10.24 9.72 1.87
N ARG A 168 11.35 9.56 1.13
CA ARG A 168 11.59 10.34 -0.11
C ARG A 168 10.57 10.03 -1.21
N ILE A 169 10.16 8.77 -1.35
CA ILE A 169 9.10 8.38 -2.30
C ILE A 169 7.79 9.06 -1.92
N ILE A 170 7.36 8.93 -0.66
CA ILE A 170 6.12 9.55 -0.17
C ILE A 170 6.16 11.06 -0.35
N ASN A 171 7.29 11.71 -0.06
CA ASN A 171 7.44 13.16 -0.27
C ASN A 171 7.31 13.58 -1.73
N ARG A 172 7.89 12.80 -2.66
CA ARG A 172 7.78 13.06 -4.10
C ARG A 172 6.32 13.04 -4.57
N TYR A 173 5.52 12.13 -4.01
CA TYR A 173 4.13 11.90 -4.42
C TYR A 173 3.10 12.43 -3.41
N TYR A 174 3.52 13.32 -2.51
CA TYR A 174 2.69 13.75 -1.39
C TYR A 174 1.37 14.37 -1.84
N GLU A 175 1.39 15.23 -2.86
CA GLU A 175 0.20 15.89 -3.38
C GLU A 175 -0.85 14.89 -3.90
N ASN A 176 -0.41 13.81 -4.53
CA ASN A 176 -1.29 12.72 -4.98
C ASN A 176 -1.86 11.90 -3.82
N ILE A 177 -1.07 11.67 -2.77
CA ILE A 177 -1.52 10.99 -1.55
C ILE A 177 -2.54 11.88 -0.79
N ALA A 178 -2.26 13.17 -0.65
CA ALA A 178 -3.11 14.15 0.02
C ALA A 178 -4.42 14.44 -0.73
N THR A 179 -4.52 14.07 -2.02
CA THR A 179 -5.76 14.16 -2.80
C THR A 179 -6.87 13.32 -2.15
N TYR A 180 -6.54 12.29 -1.37
CA TYR A 180 -7.50 11.50 -0.58
C TYR A 180 -8.46 12.35 0.26
N PHE A 181 -8.00 13.47 0.84
CA PHE A 181 -8.86 14.34 1.66
C PHE A 181 -9.91 15.11 0.87
N ARG A 182 -9.73 15.23 -0.46
CA ARG A 182 -10.74 15.78 -1.35
C ARG A 182 -11.61 14.68 -1.95
N HIS A 183 -10.99 13.55 -2.29
CA HIS A 183 -11.63 12.40 -2.91
C HIS A 183 -11.23 11.14 -2.16
N PRO A 184 -12.03 10.64 -1.21
CA PRO A 184 -11.70 9.49 -0.35
C PRO A 184 -11.86 8.16 -1.09
N ILE A 185 -11.29 8.08 -2.29
CA ILE A 185 -11.30 6.91 -3.16
C ILE A 185 -10.27 5.92 -2.61
N THR A 186 -10.68 4.65 -2.51
CA THR A 186 -9.82 3.55 -2.08
C THR A 186 -9.86 2.40 -3.07
N ASN A 187 -8.85 1.54 -3.06
CA ASN A 187 -8.77 0.36 -3.91
C ASN A 187 -9.77 -0.76 -3.56
N ALA A 188 -10.66 -0.55 -2.57
CA ALA A 188 -11.59 -1.56 -2.07
C ALA A 188 -12.50 -2.16 -3.16
N ALA A 189 -12.98 -1.33 -4.10
CA ALA A 189 -13.81 -1.80 -5.21
C ALA A 189 -13.03 -2.75 -6.14
N ALA A 190 -11.79 -2.40 -6.49
CA ALA A 190 -10.92 -3.25 -7.30
C ALA A 190 -10.51 -4.53 -6.56
N GLU A 191 -10.30 -4.48 -5.24
CA GLU A 191 -10.09 -5.67 -4.40
C GLU A 191 -11.30 -6.60 -4.41
N GLY A 192 -12.52 -6.06 -4.37
CA GLY A 192 -13.75 -6.84 -4.48
C GLY A 192 -13.87 -7.60 -5.80
N ILE A 193 -13.49 -6.94 -6.91
CA ILE A 193 -13.43 -7.57 -8.24
C ILE A 193 -12.36 -8.67 -8.25
N ASN A 194 -11.15 -8.38 -7.77
CA ASN A 194 -10.07 -9.37 -7.68
C ASN A 194 -10.46 -10.59 -6.85
N ALA A 195 -11.11 -10.40 -5.70
CA ALA A 195 -11.56 -11.49 -4.85
C ALA A 195 -12.60 -12.37 -5.55
N THR A 196 -13.50 -11.79 -6.34
CA THR A 196 -14.47 -12.54 -7.15
C THR A 196 -13.78 -13.35 -8.25
N ILE A 197 -12.82 -12.75 -8.96
CA ILE A 197 -12.03 -13.46 -9.99
C ILE A 197 -11.28 -14.64 -9.37
N GLN A 198 -10.62 -14.44 -8.22
CA GLN A 198 -9.89 -15.51 -7.53
C GLN A 198 -10.80 -16.64 -7.04
N ARG A 199 -12.02 -16.33 -6.58
CA ARG A 199 -13.01 -17.34 -6.21
C ARG A 199 -13.44 -18.19 -7.40
N VAL A 200 -13.70 -17.57 -8.55
CA VAL A 200 -14.05 -18.29 -9.78
C VAL A 200 -12.88 -19.19 -10.22
N LYS A 201 -11.64 -18.70 -10.17
CA LYS A 201 -10.44 -19.51 -10.47
C LYS A 201 -10.30 -20.72 -9.54
N ALA A 202 -10.66 -20.61 -8.26
CA ALA A 202 -10.55 -21.71 -7.30
C ALA A 202 -11.66 -22.76 -7.40
N MET A 203 -12.75 -22.47 -8.12
CA MET A 203 -13.86 -23.39 -8.35
C MET A 203 -13.77 -24.16 -9.68
N ALA A 204 -12.84 -23.78 -10.55
CA ALA A 204 -12.53 -24.43 -11.81
C ALA A 204 -11.40 -25.46 -11.62
#